data_AF-A0A7X5PD38-F1
#
_entry.id   AF-A0A7X5PD38-F1
#
_cell.length_a   1.000
_cell.length_b   1.000
_cell.length_c   1.000
_cell.angle_alpha   90.00
_cell.angle_beta   90.00
_cell.angle_gamma   90.00
#
_symmetry.space_group_name_H-M   'P 1'
#
loop_
_entity.id
_entity.type
_entity.pdbx_description
1 polymer ?
#
loop_
_entity_poly.entity_id
_entity_poly.type
_entity_poly.pdbx_seq_one_letter_code
_entity_poly.pdbx_strand_id
1 'polypeptide(L)'
;MSRINSDNYKSVTYLIYKCGWNISIWNKRYGNGFYGMISRQNLITDIEDILTGADIEACELEFYLYNEGNWLPISSGDSISDVLKSLEIKIEKFINNDFWINKTLDIFEKIIEENDGNYGFKIALDNDKQNVFKWVD
;
A
#
# COMPACT_ATOMS: atom_id res chain seq x y z
N MET A 1 -11.00 32.65 2.28
CA MET A 1 -10.27 31.40 2.03
C MET A 1 -11.13 30.25 2.53
N SER A 2 -11.64 29.45 1.60
CA SER A 2 -12.45 28.27 1.89
C SER A 2 -11.60 27.29 2.70
N ARG A 3 -11.99 27.03 3.95
CA ARG A 3 -11.45 25.90 4.72
C ARG A 3 -11.89 24.65 3.97
N ILE A 4 -10.91 23.96 3.39
CA ILE A 4 -11.06 22.62 2.84
C ILE A 4 -11.85 21.83 3.89
N ASN A 5 -13.04 21.36 3.53
CA ASN A 5 -13.73 20.31 4.26
C ASN A 5 -12.76 19.13 4.23
N SER A 6 -11.96 18.99 5.30
CA SER A 6 -11.17 17.80 5.54
C SER A 6 -12.18 16.70 5.83
N ASP A 7 -12.55 15.95 4.79
CA ASP A 7 -12.83 14.53 4.96
C ASP A 7 -11.73 14.02 5.91
N ASN A 8 -12.11 13.68 7.13
CA ASN A 8 -11.19 13.53 8.26
C ASN A 8 -10.35 12.26 8.05
N TYR A 9 -9.24 12.37 7.31
CA TYR A 9 -8.28 11.29 7.07
C TYR A 9 -7.45 11.01 8.32
N LYS A 10 -8.10 10.56 9.40
CA LYS A 10 -7.52 10.43 10.74
C LYS A 10 -6.43 9.36 10.78
N SER A 11 -6.63 8.27 10.07
CA SER A 11 -5.78 7.09 10.10
C SER A 11 -4.52 7.32 9.26
N VAL A 12 -4.66 7.91 8.07
CA VAL A 12 -3.53 8.40 7.26
C VAL A 12 -2.73 9.45 8.05
N THR A 13 -3.43 10.42 8.65
CA THR A 13 -2.80 11.47 9.47
C THR A 13 -2.04 10.88 10.65
N TYR A 14 -2.59 9.87 11.32
CA TYR A 14 -1.92 9.18 12.42
C TYR A 14 -0.60 8.55 11.96
N LEU A 15 -0.60 7.78 10.87
CA LEU A 15 0.62 7.14 10.37
C LEU A 15 1.71 8.16 10.01
N ILE A 16 1.32 9.32 9.44
CA ILE A 16 2.28 10.39 9.14
C ILE A 16 2.88 10.96 10.44
N TYR A 17 2.04 11.42 11.38
CA TYR A 17 2.54 12.17 12.54
C TYR A 17 3.07 11.30 13.69
N LYS A 18 2.57 10.06 13.82
CA LYS A 18 2.94 9.15 14.91
C LYS A 18 3.95 8.10 14.48
N CYS A 19 3.83 7.60 13.26
CA CYS A 19 4.74 6.57 12.74
C CYS A 19 5.85 7.15 11.84
N GLY A 20 5.79 8.44 11.51
CA GLY A 20 6.78 9.10 10.65
C GLY A 20 6.72 8.63 9.19
N TRP A 21 5.58 8.10 8.76
CA TRP A 21 5.40 7.63 7.39
C TRP A 21 5.14 8.80 6.44
N ASN A 22 5.40 8.56 5.15
CA ASN A 22 5.16 9.50 4.07
C ASN A 22 4.01 8.98 3.22
N ILE A 23 3.29 9.89 2.58
CA ILE A 23 2.28 9.55 1.57
C ILE A 23 2.78 10.00 0.21
N SER A 24 2.63 9.16 -0.79
CA SER A 24 2.87 9.52 -2.19
C SER A 24 1.72 9.04 -3.05
N ILE A 25 1.46 9.82 -4.09
CA ILE A 25 0.40 9.57 -5.07
C ILE A 25 1.02 9.81 -6.43
N TRP A 26 0.94 8.82 -7.30
CA TRP A 26 1.54 8.84 -8.63
C TRP A 26 0.55 8.30 -9.67
N ASN A 27 0.83 8.57 -10.94
CA ASN A 27 -0.01 8.10 -12.04
C ASN A 27 0.17 6.59 -12.21
N LYS A 28 -0.92 5.89 -12.52
CA LYS A 28 -0.82 4.53 -13.04
C LYS A 28 -0.07 4.56 -14.36
N ARG A 29 0.80 3.57 -14.58
CA ARG A 29 1.43 3.38 -15.89
C ARG A 29 0.41 2.92 -16.93
N TYR A 30 -0.40 1.93 -16.58
CA TYR A 30 -1.42 1.36 -17.44
C TYR A 30 -2.81 1.80 -17.00
N GLY A 31 -3.60 2.28 -17.97
CA GLY A 31 -4.93 2.84 -17.73
C GLY A 31 -4.91 4.29 -17.26
N ASN A 32 -6.10 4.79 -16.93
CA ASN A 32 -6.25 6.10 -16.31
C ASN A 32 -6.32 5.95 -14.80
N GLY A 33 -5.82 6.95 -14.07
CA GLY A 33 -5.96 7.05 -12.63
C GLY A 33 -4.62 7.07 -11.89
N PHE A 34 -4.72 6.89 -10.58
CA PHE A 34 -3.64 7.11 -9.64
C PHE A 34 -3.45 5.89 -8.73
N TYR A 35 -2.20 5.67 -8.33
CA TYR A 35 -1.86 4.92 -7.13
C TYR A 35 -1.65 5.90 -5.98
N GLY A 36 -1.90 5.43 -4.77
CA GLY A 36 -1.41 6.12 -3.58
C GLY A 36 -1.02 5.12 -2.51
N MET A 37 0.07 5.42 -1.82
CA MET A 37 0.65 4.57 -0.79
C MET A 37 1.10 5.42 0.40
N ILE A 38 0.99 4.85 1.59
CA ILE A 38 1.59 5.41 2.81
C ILE A 38 2.51 4.39 3.48
N SER A 39 3.79 4.75 3.62
CA SER A 39 4.86 3.91 4.18
C SER A 39 6.12 4.75 4.42
N ARG A 40 7.27 4.12 4.68
CA ARG A 40 8.58 4.78 4.64
C ARG A 40 8.91 5.22 3.21
N GLN A 41 9.61 6.35 3.07
CA GLN A 41 9.85 6.97 1.76
C GLN A 41 10.60 6.06 0.78
N ASN A 42 11.60 5.32 1.26
CA ASN A 42 12.36 4.40 0.41
C ASN A 42 11.46 3.28 -0.15
N LEU A 43 10.64 2.66 0.72
CA LEU A 43 9.72 1.59 0.30
C LEU A 43 8.67 2.08 -0.69
N ILE A 44 8.21 3.33 -0.56
CA ILE A 44 7.31 3.94 -1.53
C ILE A 44 7.99 4.05 -2.89
N THR A 45 9.20 4.60 -2.92
CA THR A 45 9.94 4.80 -4.17
C THR A 45 10.20 3.47 -4.87
N ASP A 46 10.63 2.44 -4.14
CA ASP A 46 10.92 1.12 -4.72
C ASP A 46 9.62 0.45 -5.25
N ILE A 47 8.51 0.53 -4.52
CA ILE A 47 7.21 -0.01 -4.97
C ILE A 47 6.66 0.78 -6.16
N GLU A 48 6.81 2.10 -6.17
CA GLU A 48 6.45 2.95 -7.31
C GLU A 48 7.25 2.57 -8.55
N ASP A 49 8.56 2.36 -8.41
CA ASP A 49 9.44 1.95 -9.51
C ASP A 49 9.01 0.59 -10.10
N ILE A 50 8.63 -0.38 -9.25
CA ILE A 50 8.08 -1.68 -9.69
C ILE A 50 6.75 -1.49 -10.44
N LEU A 51 5.79 -0.78 -9.85
CA LEU A 51 4.46 -0.59 -10.45
C LEU A 51 4.48 0.28 -11.71
N THR A 52 5.48 1.14 -11.84
CA THR A 52 5.74 1.91 -13.05
C THR A 52 6.71 1.22 -13.99
N GLY A 53 7.15 -0.01 -13.67
CA GLY A 53 7.90 -0.92 -14.52
C GLY A 53 7.11 -1.38 -15.76
N ALA A 54 7.82 -1.88 -16.78
CA ALA A 54 7.24 -2.29 -18.06
C ALA A 54 7.04 -3.81 -18.17
N ASP A 55 7.23 -4.51 -17.07
CA ASP A 55 7.59 -5.91 -17.02
C ASP A 55 6.52 -6.77 -16.34
N ILE A 56 6.83 -8.06 -16.16
CA ILE A 56 5.88 -9.04 -15.63
C ILE A 56 5.65 -8.81 -14.13
N GLU A 57 6.67 -8.31 -13.44
CA GLU A 57 6.70 -8.02 -12.03
C GLU A 57 5.70 -6.93 -11.66
N ALA A 58 5.60 -5.86 -12.46
CA ALA A 58 4.57 -4.84 -12.31
C ALA A 58 3.15 -5.45 -12.36
N CYS A 59 2.91 -6.36 -13.31
CA CYS A 59 1.61 -7.02 -13.47
C CYS A 59 1.30 -7.97 -12.30
N GLU A 60 2.30 -8.71 -11.81
CA GLU A 60 2.16 -9.62 -10.69
C GLU A 60 1.90 -8.87 -9.38
N LEU A 61 2.59 -7.76 -9.14
CA LEU A 61 2.36 -6.91 -7.99
C LEU A 61 0.97 -6.26 -8.04
N GLU A 62 0.54 -5.71 -9.19
CA GLU A 62 -0.83 -5.19 -9.34
C GLU A 62 -1.88 -6.28 -9.04
N PHE A 63 -1.68 -7.49 -9.56
CA PHE A 63 -2.57 -8.61 -9.31
C PHE A 63 -2.63 -8.98 -7.82
N TYR A 64 -1.47 -9.04 -7.16
CA TYR A 64 -1.39 -9.30 -5.72
C TYR A 64 -2.12 -8.21 -4.92
N LEU A 65 -1.83 -6.94 -5.17
CA LEU A 65 -2.43 -5.81 -4.45
C LEU A 65 -3.96 -5.78 -4.59
N TYR A 66 -4.47 -6.14 -5.76
CA TYR A 66 -5.91 -6.18 -6.03
C TYR A 66 -6.60 -7.36 -5.34
N ASN A 67 -6.03 -8.58 -5.43
CA ASN A 67 -6.72 -9.78 -4.97
C ASN A 67 -6.46 -10.09 -3.48
N GLU A 68 -5.29 -9.69 -2.95
CA GLU A 68 -4.74 -10.29 -1.73
C GLU A 68 -4.12 -9.25 -0.79
N GLY A 69 -3.46 -8.24 -1.35
CA GLY A 69 -2.83 -7.13 -0.64
C GLY A 69 -3.80 -6.02 -0.23
N ASN A 70 -5.11 -6.27 -0.19
CA ASN A 70 -6.10 -5.23 0.10
C ASN A 70 -5.95 -4.61 1.51
N TRP A 71 -5.26 -5.30 2.42
CA TRP A 71 -4.93 -4.85 3.77
C TRP A 71 -3.66 -3.99 3.85
N LEU A 72 -2.87 -3.93 2.77
CA LEU A 72 -1.70 -3.05 2.70
C LEU A 72 -2.13 -1.59 2.49
N PRO A 73 -1.37 -0.62 3.00
CA PRO A 73 -1.66 0.80 2.91
C PRO A 73 -1.32 1.38 1.51
N ILE A 74 -1.79 0.71 0.47
CA ILE A 74 -1.72 1.13 -0.93
C ILE A 74 -3.12 0.99 -1.55
N SER A 75 -3.52 1.98 -2.33
CA SER A 75 -4.80 2.01 -3.02
C SER A 75 -4.63 2.55 -4.43
N SER A 76 -5.68 2.40 -5.23
CA SER A 76 -5.72 2.95 -6.57
C SER A 76 -7.12 3.43 -6.89
N GLY A 77 -7.25 4.44 -7.76
CA GLY A 77 -8.53 5.03 -8.11
C GLY A 77 -8.43 6.00 -9.28
N ASP A 78 -9.57 6.41 -9.82
CA ASP A 78 -9.63 7.28 -11.00
C ASP A 78 -9.29 8.74 -10.68
N SER A 79 -9.40 9.13 -9.39
CA SER A 79 -9.00 10.45 -8.90
C SER A 79 -8.17 10.35 -7.62
N ILE A 80 -7.40 11.41 -7.33
CA ILE A 80 -6.66 11.57 -6.07
C ILE A 80 -7.60 11.45 -4.85
N SER A 81 -8.83 11.95 -4.96
CA SER A 81 -9.83 11.87 -3.89
C SER A 81 -10.23 10.42 -3.60
N ASP A 82 -10.44 9.62 -4.64
CA ASP A 82 -10.81 8.20 -4.51
C ASP A 82 -9.68 7.39 -3.88
N VAL A 83 -8.44 7.68 -4.26
CA VAL A 83 -7.23 7.08 -3.68
C VAL A 83 -7.14 7.38 -2.18
N LEU A 84 -7.26 8.66 -1.79
CA LEU A 84 -7.17 9.07 -0.39
C LEU A 84 -8.28 8.46 0.47
N LYS A 85 -9.53 8.46 -0.02
CA LYS A 85 -10.66 7.82 0.66
C LYS A 85 -10.45 6.31 0.81
N SER A 86 -9.97 5.66 -0.23
CA SER A 86 -9.69 4.21 -0.20
C SER A 86 -8.57 3.87 0.77
N LEU A 87 -7.50 4.69 0.82
CA LEU A 87 -6.43 4.53 1.80
C LEU A 87 -6.97 4.65 3.23
N GLU A 88 -7.74 5.69 3.51
CA GLU A 88 -8.30 5.91 4.85
C GLU A 88 -9.18 4.74 5.29
N ILE A 89 -10.10 4.29 4.44
CA ILE A 89 -11.00 3.15 4.74
C ILE A 89 -10.21 1.86 4.98
N LYS A 90 -9.11 1.64 4.25
CA LYS A 90 -8.24 0.47 4.46
C LYS A 90 -7.54 0.55 5.80
N ILE A 91 -6.90 1.68 6.08
CA ILE A 91 -6.01 1.86 7.23
C ILE A 91 -6.80 1.94 8.53
N GLU A 92 -7.98 2.56 8.54
CA GLU A 92 -8.83 2.72 9.73
C GLU A 92 -9.10 1.38 10.44
N LYS A 93 -9.20 0.28 9.67
CA LYS A 93 -9.42 -1.08 10.19
C LYS A 93 -8.24 -1.62 11.00
N PHE A 94 -7.03 -1.11 10.75
CA PHE A 94 -5.78 -1.67 11.28
C PHE A 94 -4.97 -0.68 12.10
N ILE A 95 -5.37 0.59 12.15
CA ILE A 95 -4.55 1.68 12.71
C ILE A 95 -4.17 1.51 14.19
N ASN A 96 -4.99 0.80 14.96
CA ASN A 96 -4.72 0.51 16.38
C ASN A 96 -3.95 -0.81 16.59
N ASN A 97 -3.47 -1.43 15.51
CA ASN A 97 -2.76 -2.70 15.54
C ASN A 97 -1.27 -2.46 15.24
N ASP A 98 -0.46 -2.33 16.29
CA ASP A 98 0.99 -2.13 16.16
C ASP A 98 1.68 -3.29 15.42
N PHE A 99 1.12 -4.50 15.47
CA PHE A 99 1.64 -5.63 14.71
C PHE A 99 1.40 -5.45 13.21
N TRP A 100 0.23 -4.94 12.80
CA TRP A 100 -0.02 -4.60 11.39
C TRP A 100 0.97 -3.56 10.87
N ILE A 101 1.24 -2.50 11.65
CA ILE A 101 2.21 -1.45 11.28
C ILE A 101 3.58 -2.06 10.96
N ASN A 102 4.10 -2.92 11.85
CA ASN A 102 5.41 -3.56 11.62
C ASN A 102 5.35 -4.56 10.46
N LYS A 103 4.33 -5.42 10.42
CA LYS A 103 4.18 -6.45 9.40
C LYS A 103 4.05 -5.87 7.99
N THR A 104 3.39 -4.73 7.85
CA THR A 104 3.28 -4.00 6.59
C THR A 104 4.65 -3.62 6.04
N LEU A 105 5.57 -3.13 6.89
CA LEU A 105 6.91 -2.78 6.47
C LEU A 105 7.68 -4.03 6.02
N ASP A 106 7.62 -5.10 6.80
CA ASP A 106 8.26 -6.38 6.46
C ASP A 106 7.77 -6.93 5.11
N ILE A 107 6.47 -6.80 4.81
CA ILE A 107 5.91 -7.28 3.53
C ILE A 107 6.37 -6.42 2.36
N PHE A 108 6.43 -5.09 2.50
CA PHE A 108 6.97 -4.25 1.43
C PHE A 108 8.46 -4.54 1.17
N GLU A 109 9.25 -4.73 2.22
CA GLU A 109 10.66 -5.13 2.08
C GLU A 109 10.79 -6.46 1.32
N LYS A 110 9.99 -7.48 1.67
CA LYS A 110 9.97 -8.76 0.94
C LYS A 110 9.57 -8.61 -0.53
N ILE A 111 8.55 -7.80 -0.82
CA ILE A 111 8.11 -7.53 -2.21
C ILE A 111 9.28 -6.97 -3.04
N ILE A 112 10.03 -6.03 -2.47
CA ILE A 112 11.18 -5.41 -3.12
C ILE A 112 12.31 -6.44 -3.30
N GLU A 113 12.63 -7.23 -2.26
CA GLU A 113 13.66 -8.28 -2.32
C GLU A 113 13.37 -9.36 -3.38
N GLU A 114 12.10 -9.77 -3.53
CA GLU A 114 11.71 -10.78 -4.52
C GLU A 114 11.79 -10.24 -5.95
N ASN A 115 11.48 -8.95 -6.13
CA ASN A 115 11.60 -8.25 -7.41
C ASN A 115 13.06 -8.16 -7.90
N ASP A 116 14.03 -8.02 -6.98
CA ASP A 116 15.46 -7.88 -7.31
C ASP A 116 16.16 -9.19 -7.77
N GLY A 117 15.43 -10.29 -7.96
CA GLY A 117 15.94 -11.47 -8.68
C GLY A 117 15.69 -12.83 -8.04
N ASN A 118 14.58 -13.03 -7.32
CA ASN A 118 14.20 -14.36 -6.84
C ASN A 118 12.76 -14.69 -7.27
N TYR A 119 12.62 -15.71 -8.12
CA TYR A 119 11.36 -16.32 -8.61
C TYR A 119 10.53 -16.93 -7.44
N GLY A 120 10.09 -16.09 -6.50
CA GLY A 120 9.50 -16.47 -5.22
C GLY A 120 8.23 -15.69 -4.85
N PHE A 121 7.90 -14.62 -5.59
CA PHE A 121 6.81 -13.67 -5.29
C PHE A 121 5.51 -14.34 -4.82
N LYS A 122 5.12 -15.41 -5.50
CA LYS A 122 3.89 -16.15 -5.20
C LYS A 122 3.99 -17.06 -3.96
N ILE A 123 5.17 -17.61 -3.68
CA ILE A 123 5.39 -18.62 -2.62
C ILE A 123 5.60 -17.97 -1.25
N ALA A 124 6.27 -16.81 -1.17
CA ALA A 124 6.48 -16.13 0.12
C ALA A 124 5.20 -15.46 0.65
N LEU A 125 4.38 -14.88 -0.24
CA LEU A 125 3.17 -14.15 0.14
C LEU A 125 1.98 -15.08 0.50
N ASP A 126 1.90 -16.29 -0.07
CA ASP A 126 0.84 -17.28 0.24
C ASP A 126 0.89 -17.77 1.70
N ASN A 127 2.08 -17.84 2.31
CA ASN A 127 2.23 -18.24 3.72
C ASN A 127 1.86 -17.12 4.70
N ASP A 128 2.05 -15.85 4.34
CA ASP A 128 1.81 -14.71 5.24
C ASP A 128 0.33 -14.25 5.25
N LYS A 129 -0.41 -14.42 4.14
CA LYS A 129 -1.86 -14.12 4.06
C LYS A 129 -2.70 -14.88 5.09
N GLN A 130 -2.41 -16.15 5.33
CA GLN A 130 -3.18 -16.98 6.26
C GLN A 130 -3.10 -16.50 7.71
N ASN A 131 -2.06 -15.72 8.04
CA ASN A 131 -1.95 -15.09 9.33
C ASN A 131 -2.80 -13.82 9.35
N VAL A 132 -2.63 -12.88 8.40
CA VAL A 132 -3.26 -11.53 8.45
C VAL A 132 -4.79 -11.55 8.65
N PHE A 133 -5.51 -12.51 8.07
CA PHE A 133 -6.98 -12.59 8.20
C PHE A 133 -7.49 -13.23 9.51
N LYS A 134 -6.62 -13.80 10.35
CA LYS A 134 -6.98 -14.29 11.70
C LYS A 134 -6.98 -13.19 12.77
N TRP A 135 -6.62 -11.95 12.43
CA TRP A 135 -6.43 -10.86 13.40
C TRP A 135 -7.49 -9.74 13.31
N VAL A 136 -8.55 -9.94 12.53
CA VAL A 136 -9.67 -8.98 12.37
C VAL A 136 -10.94 -9.47 13.07
N ASP A 137 -10.90 -10.64 13.72
CA ASP A 137 -11.94 -11.16 14.61
C ASP A 137 -11.70 -10.73 16.07
#